data_AF-A0A917H6K2-F1
#
_entry.id   AF-A0A917H6K2-F1
#
_cell.length_a   1.000
_cell.length_b   1.000
_cell.length_c   1.000
_cell.angle_alpha   90.00
_cell.angle_beta   90.00
_cell.angle_gamma   90.00
#
_symmetry.space_group_name_H-M   'P 1'
#
loop_
_entity.id
_entity.type
_entity.pdbx_description
1 polymer ?
#
loop_
_entity_poly.entity_id
_entity_poly.type
_entity_poly.pdbx_seq_one_letter_code
_entity_poly.pdbx_strand_id
1 'polypeptide(L)'
;MLIALLKPFAALVLFVITAIRWRVVFDRDRSHAAWIGTLMGTLALSVNPFFITEYEIDALLGEHNWFHLMRNVLVLGAMWSLRVALLEALQEHPWSHQRKRLETAAAATVIGVMTFSFWSIDRSSTSMAFIPEHIDQLPTLVYGTAYMAAAAGLMFDTSWRIFRGLREDRRRRTRVRVALTLMCVGALSMGIASVVECFYMAADHLHATDGAFIVVTHAAFGPLYLSGAGLLAVGLLVLAASAAIRRWHLGDRFYLGRLMALRQDSMRAGLTVAVYSSNPRSELYEAMIATYDAEAREDIPTCPKRDKMMQAVEGRFDS
;
A
#
# COMPACT_ATOMS: atom_id res chain seq x y z
N MET A 1 19.25 11.21 7.18
CA MET A 1 18.90 11.43 5.76
C MET A 1 18.03 10.33 5.17
N LEU A 2 18.41 9.04 5.25
CA LEU A 2 17.65 7.94 4.64
C LEU A 2 16.20 7.78 5.17
N ILE A 3 16.00 7.93 6.48
CA ILE A 3 14.66 7.85 7.12
C ILE A 3 13.75 9.00 6.66
N ALA A 4 14.31 10.18 6.43
CA ALA A 4 13.55 11.35 5.96
C ALA A 4 12.98 11.16 4.54
N LEU A 5 13.64 10.34 3.70
CA LEU A 5 13.17 10.01 2.34
C LEU A 5 12.10 8.93 2.31
N LEU A 6 11.87 8.23 3.43
CA LEU A 6 10.96 7.08 3.44
C LEU A 6 9.50 7.51 3.37
N LYS A 7 9.14 8.62 4.03
CA LYS A 7 7.80 9.22 3.97
C LYS A 7 7.43 9.71 2.55
N PRO A 8 8.25 10.54 1.85
CA PRO A 8 7.92 10.96 0.49
C PRO A 8 7.97 9.80 -0.51
N PHE A 9 8.86 8.81 -0.32
CA PHE A 9 8.85 7.59 -1.13
C PHE A 9 7.53 6.81 -0.98
N ALA A 10 7.07 6.58 0.24
CA ALA A 10 5.80 5.91 0.49
C ALA A 10 4.61 6.69 -0.10
N ALA A 11 4.60 8.03 0.03
CA ALA A 11 3.59 8.89 -0.57
C ALA A 11 3.54 8.74 -2.11
N LEU A 12 4.71 8.77 -2.76
CA LEU A 12 4.82 8.59 -4.21
C LEU A 12 4.34 7.21 -4.66
N VAL A 13 4.72 6.16 -3.93
CA VAL A 13 4.26 4.79 -4.21
C VAL A 13 2.74 4.70 -4.12
N LEU A 14 2.13 5.24 -3.05
CA LEU A 14 0.68 5.25 -2.90
C LEU A 14 0.00 6.09 -3.99
N PHE A 15 0.60 7.22 -4.39
CA PHE A 15 0.07 8.05 -5.48
C PHE A 15 0.03 7.26 -6.79
N VAL A 16 1.13 6.58 -7.15
CA VAL A 16 1.21 5.72 -8.34
C VAL A 16 0.14 4.61 -8.28
N ILE A 17 -0.03 3.96 -7.13
CA ILE A 17 -1.06 2.92 -6.97
C ILE A 17 -2.47 3.50 -7.15
N THR A 18 -2.76 4.65 -6.56
CA THR A 18 -4.04 5.35 -6.65
C THR A 18 -4.34 5.73 -8.11
N ALA A 19 -3.35 6.26 -8.83
CA ALA A 19 -3.47 6.61 -10.25
C ALA A 19 -3.72 5.37 -11.13
N ILE A 20 -2.96 4.30 -10.93
CA ILE A 20 -3.16 3.02 -11.67
C ILE A 20 -4.58 2.48 -11.43
N ARG A 21 -5.10 2.64 -10.21
CA ARG A 21 -6.41 2.11 -9.81
C ARG A 21 -7.59 3.02 -10.16
N TRP A 22 -7.36 4.28 -10.54
CA TRP A 22 -8.41 5.27 -10.84
C TRP A 22 -9.49 4.73 -11.78
N ARG A 23 -9.09 4.14 -12.93
CA ARG A 23 -10.04 3.59 -13.91
C ARG A 23 -10.84 2.40 -13.38
N VAL A 24 -10.30 1.65 -12.42
CA VAL A 24 -10.92 0.44 -11.88
C VAL A 24 -12.10 0.76 -10.96
N VAL A 25 -12.08 1.94 -10.31
CA VAL A 25 -13.13 2.39 -9.40
C VAL A 25 -14.48 2.53 -10.11
N PHE A 26 -14.45 2.98 -11.37
CA PHE A 26 -15.66 3.15 -12.18
C PHE A 26 -16.15 1.84 -12.81
N ASP A 27 -15.32 0.80 -12.87
CA ASP A 27 -15.64 -0.46 -13.54
C ASP A 27 -16.14 -1.57 -12.59
N ARG A 28 -15.92 -1.46 -11.27
CA ARG A 28 -16.17 -2.57 -10.32
C ARG A 28 -16.72 -2.12 -8.97
N ASP A 29 -17.85 -2.73 -8.59
CA ASP A 29 -18.53 -2.53 -7.29
C ASP A 29 -17.72 -2.96 -6.05
N ARG A 30 -16.67 -3.78 -6.22
CA ARG A 30 -15.92 -4.40 -5.10
C ARG A 30 -14.52 -3.81 -4.85
N SER A 31 -14.07 -2.77 -5.58
CA SER A 31 -12.68 -2.27 -5.46
C SER A 31 -12.54 -0.92 -4.76
N HIS A 32 -13.60 -0.37 -4.17
CA HIS A 32 -13.58 1.00 -3.64
C HIS A 32 -12.71 1.15 -2.40
N ALA A 33 -12.78 0.21 -1.44
CA ALA A 33 -11.98 0.29 -0.20
C ALA A 33 -10.48 0.36 -0.48
N ALA A 34 -9.99 -0.42 -1.45
CA ALA A 34 -8.58 -0.49 -1.78
C ALA A 34 -8.06 0.78 -2.46
N TRP A 35 -8.93 1.52 -3.15
CA TRP A 35 -8.60 2.81 -3.77
C TRP A 35 -8.75 3.97 -2.79
N ILE A 36 -9.82 3.98 -2.00
CA ILE A 36 -10.04 4.96 -0.92
C ILE A 36 -8.86 4.91 0.05
N GLY A 37 -8.42 3.71 0.43
CA GLY A 37 -7.30 3.55 1.35
C GLY A 37 -5.99 4.10 0.79
N THR A 38 -5.69 3.87 -0.49
CA THR A 38 -4.47 4.42 -1.11
C THR A 38 -4.57 5.92 -1.30
N LEU A 39 -5.75 6.47 -1.63
CA LEU A 39 -5.97 7.91 -1.73
C LEU A 39 -5.77 8.60 -0.38
N MET A 40 -6.43 8.12 0.67
CA MET A 40 -6.30 8.66 2.03
C MET A 40 -4.85 8.59 2.51
N GLY A 41 -4.17 7.46 2.26
CA GLY A 41 -2.76 7.29 2.60
C GLY A 41 -1.85 8.24 1.81
N THR A 42 -2.11 8.45 0.51
CA THR A 42 -1.41 9.45 -0.30
C THR A 42 -1.59 10.84 0.31
N LEU A 43 -2.83 11.29 0.54
CA LEU A 43 -3.10 12.62 1.09
C LEU A 43 -2.41 12.82 2.45
N ALA A 44 -2.48 11.83 3.34
CA ALA A 44 -1.85 11.90 4.65
C ALA A 44 -0.31 11.97 4.59
N LEU A 45 0.32 11.20 3.67
CA LEU A 45 1.78 11.14 3.55
C LEU A 45 2.36 12.26 2.67
N SER A 46 1.56 12.82 1.76
CA SER A 46 1.92 13.96 0.92
C SER A 46 2.23 15.21 1.75
N VAL A 47 1.75 15.29 2.99
CA VAL A 47 2.10 16.39 3.88
C VAL A 47 3.38 16.05 4.63
N ASN A 48 4.48 16.57 4.11
CA ASN A 48 5.84 16.38 4.57
C ASN A 48 6.75 17.48 4.00
N PRO A 49 7.96 17.67 4.56
CA PRO A 49 8.87 18.75 4.14
C PRO A 49 9.26 18.78 2.65
N PHE A 50 9.04 17.71 1.89
CA PHE A 50 9.41 17.63 0.47
C PHE A 50 8.28 17.99 -0.50
N PHE A 51 7.02 17.93 -0.08
CA PHE A 51 5.87 18.16 -0.98
C PHE A 51 5.03 19.35 -0.52
N ILE A 52 4.39 19.24 0.64
CA ILE A 52 3.57 20.30 1.24
C ILE A 52 3.83 20.25 2.75
N THR A 53 4.21 21.38 3.34
CA THR A 53 4.48 21.44 4.78
C THR A 53 3.17 21.54 5.58
N GLU A 54 3.20 21.04 6.82
CA GLU A 54 2.05 21.15 7.73
C GLU A 54 1.69 22.60 8.03
N TYR A 55 2.70 23.47 8.12
CA TYR A 55 2.54 24.91 8.33
C TYR A 55 1.76 25.59 7.19
N GLU A 56 2.07 25.29 5.93
CA GLU A 56 1.39 25.90 4.78
C GLU A 56 -0.11 25.58 4.72
N ILE A 57 -0.48 24.34 5.08
CA ILE A 57 -1.90 23.94 5.05
C ILE A 57 -2.62 24.49 6.27
N ASP A 58 -1.99 24.43 7.44
CA ASP A 58 -2.65 24.86 8.67
C ASP A 58 -2.81 26.39 8.73
N ALA A 59 -1.92 27.16 8.09
CA ALA A 59 -2.10 28.60 7.86
C ALA A 59 -3.42 28.93 7.13
N LEU A 60 -3.84 28.07 6.18
CA LEU A 60 -5.13 28.23 5.50
C LEU A 60 -6.33 27.83 6.38
N LEU A 61 -6.10 27.04 7.41
CA LEU A 61 -7.11 26.53 8.35
C LEU A 61 -7.15 27.32 9.66
N GLY A 62 -6.39 28.41 9.76
CA GLY A 62 -6.37 29.33 10.89
C GLY A 62 -5.36 28.98 11.98
N GLU A 63 -4.34 28.16 11.74
CA GLU A 63 -3.18 27.91 12.62
C GLU A 63 -3.47 27.20 13.96
N HIS A 64 -4.61 26.49 14.08
CA HIS A 64 -5.01 25.76 15.29
C HIS A 64 -4.73 24.24 15.22
N ASN A 65 -3.80 23.83 14.37
CA ASN A 65 -3.38 22.45 14.13
C ASN A 65 -4.52 21.50 13.68
N TRP A 66 -5.55 22.03 13.01
CA TRP A 66 -6.65 21.23 12.45
C TRP A 66 -6.14 20.20 11.46
N PHE A 67 -5.08 20.55 10.73
CA PHE A 67 -4.45 19.63 9.81
C PHE A 67 -3.93 18.37 10.50
N HIS A 68 -3.40 18.48 11.72
CA HIS A 68 -2.91 17.33 12.49
C HIS A 68 -4.02 16.30 12.75
N LEU A 69 -5.20 16.77 13.18
CA LEU A 69 -6.38 15.92 13.38
C LEU A 69 -6.80 15.28 12.05
N MET A 70 -6.93 16.07 10.99
CA MET A 70 -7.35 15.57 9.67
C MET A 70 -6.37 14.51 9.15
N ARG A 71 -5.06 14.75 9.26
CA ARG A 71 -4.01 13.81 8.88
C ARG A 71 -4.17 12.49 9.62
N ASN A 72 -4.35 12.51 10.94
CA ASN A 72 -4.47 11.29 11.73
C ASN A 72 -5.76 10.51 11.39
N VAL A 73 -6.86 11.20 11.11
CA VAL A 73 -8.09 10.59 10.59
C VAL A 73 -7.87 9.96 9.20
N LEU A 74 -7.16 10.63 8.30
CA LEU A 74 -6.80 10.09 6.98
C LEU A 74 -5.91 8.85 7.11
N VAL A 75 -4.92 8.85 8.01
CA VAL A 75 -4.06 7.69 8.26
C VAL A 75 -4.88 6.50 8.77
N LEU A 76 -5.71 6.69 9.80
CA LEU A 76 -6.57 5.62 10.30
C LEU A 76 -7.56 5.14 9.24
N GLY A 77 -8.16 6.07 8.48
CA GLY A 77 -9.04 5.75 7.36
C GLY A 77 -8.33 4.91 6.29
N ALA A 78 -7.07 5.23 5.98
CA ALA A 78 -6.24 4.47 5.06
C ALA A 78 -5.98 3.06 5.57
N MET A 79 -5.56 2.92 6.84
CA MET A 79 -5.33 1.63 7.50
C MET A 79 -6.60 0.77 7.54
N TRP A 80 -7.73 1.38 7.89
CA TRP A 80 -9.02 0.71 7.96
C TRP A 80 -9.49 0.21 6.59
N SER A 81 -9.40 1.09 5.58
CA SER A 81 -9.78 0.78 4.20
C SER A 81 -8.88 -0.30 3.60
N LEU A 82 -7.58 -0.26 3.90
CA LEU A 82 -6.64 -1.29 3.53
C LEU A 82 -7.00 -2.64 4.18
N ARG A 83 -7.29 -2.65 5.48
CA ARG A 83 -7.73 -3.85 6.19
C ARG A 83 -8.99 -4.45 5.55
N VAL A 84 -9.99 -3.63 5.24
CA VAL A 84 -11.22 -4.06 4.54
C VAL A 84 -10.88 -4.66 3.17
N ALA A 85 -10.09 -3.95 2.36
CA ALA A 85 -9.72 -4.39 1.02
C ALA A 85 -8.94 -5.72 1.02
N LEU A 86 -8.02 -5.89 1.97
CA LEU A 86 -7.30 -7.13 2.16
C LEU A 86 -8.24 -8.27 2.56
N LEU A 87 -9.25 -7.96 3.37
CA LEU A 87 -10.20 -8.97 3.81
C LEU A 87 -11.13 -9.44 2.72
N GLU A 88 -11.62 -8.52 1.91
CA GLU A 88 -12.39 -8.86 0.70
C GLU A 88 -11.56 -9.66 -0.30
N ALA A 89 -10.23 -9.47 -0.32
CA ALA A 89 -9.32 -10.21 -1.20
C ALA A 89 -8.88 -11.58 -0.66
N LEU A 90 -8.90 -11.77 0.67
CA LEU A 90 -8.40 -12.98 1.32
C LEU A 90 -9.51 -13.90 1.83
N GLN A 91 -10.69 -13.38 2.16
CA GLN A 91 -11.82 -14.16 2.67
C GLN A 91 -12.81 -14.50 1.56
N GLU A 92 -13.27 -15.75 1.54
CA GLU A 92 -14.31 -16.21 0.60
C GLU A 92 -15.71 -15.68 0.95
N HIS A 93 -15.89 -15.13 2.15
CA HIS A 93 -17.20 -14.71 2.65
C HIS A 93 -17.26 -13.21 2.99
N PRO A 94 -18.26 -12.48 2.47
CA PRO A 94 -18.45 -11.08 2.80
C PRO A 94 -18.81 -10.91 4.28
N TRP A 95 -18.47 -9.75 4.84
CA TRP A 95 -18.85 -9.43 6.22
C TRP A 95 -20.36 -9.41 6.39
N SER A 96 -20.84 -10.01 7.49
CA SER A 96 -22.23 -9.89 7.91
C SER A 96 -22.60 -8.42 8.15
N HIS A 97 -23.87 -8.06 7.95
CA HIS A 97 -24.37 -6.70 8.20
C HIS A 97 -24.09 -6.24 9.63
N GLN A 98 -24.23 -7.13 10.62
CA GLN A 98 -23.92 -6.84 12.02
C GLN A 98 -22.46 -6.47 12.21
N ARG A 99 -21.53 -7.21 11.58
CA ARG A 99 -20.10 -6.91 11.66
C ARG A 99 -19.77 -5.57 11.02
N LYS A 100 -20.36 -5.25 9.86
CA LYS A 100 -20.19 -3.94 9.22
C LYS A 100 -20.62 -2.81 10.14
N ARG A 101 -21.79 -2.93 10.78
CA ARG A 101 -22.29 -1.93 11.75
C ARG A 101 -21.36 -1.76 12.94
N LEU A 102 -20.85 -2.87 13.51
CA LEU A 102 -19.92 -2.82 14.62
C LEU A 102 -18.62 -2.11 14.25
N GLU A 103 -18.09 -2.40 13.06
CA GLU A 103 -16.85 -1.80 12.55
C GLU A 103 -17.04 -0.30 12.26
N THR A 104 -18.17 0.09 11.67
CA THR A 104 -18.53 1.50 11.48
C THR A 104 -18.70 2.22 12.82
N ALA A 105 -19.35 1.60 13.80
CA ALA A 105 -19.51 2.16 15.13
C ALA A 105 -18.16 2.31 15.84
N ALA A 106 -17.28 1.31 15.76
CA ALA A 106 -15.93 1.39 16.31
C ALA A 106 -15.11 2.53 15.69
N ALA A 107 -15.15 2.67 14.36
CA ALA A 107 -14.49 3.77 13.66
C ALA A 107 -15.06 5.14 14.07
N ALA A 108 -16.39 5.27 14.14
CA ALA A 108 -17.05 6.49 14.58
C ALA A 108 -16.71 6.85 16.03
N THR A 109 -16.63 5.86 16.93
CA THR A 109 -16.22 6.06 18.32
C THR A 109 -14.78 6.54 18.40
N VAL A 110 -13.85 5.91 17.69
CA VAL A 110 -12.43 6.34 17.68
C VAL A 110 -12.30 7.76 17.17
N ILE A 111 -12.94 8.09 16.04
CA ILE A 111 -12.93 9.44 15.48
C ILE A 111 -13.56 10.43 16.47
N GLY A 112 -14.71 10.09 17.06
CA GLY A 112 -15.39 10.92 18.04
C GLY A 112 -14.53 11.22 19.27
N VAL A 113 -13.87 10.21 19.85
CA VAL A 113 -12.93 10.37 20.96
C VAL A 113 -11.77 11.27 20.54
N MET A 114 -11.16 11.02 19.38
CA MET A 114 -10.07 11.85 18.89
C MET A 114 -10.49 13.31 18.69
N THR A 115 -11.64 13.57 18.06
CA THR A 115 -12.14 14.91 17.80
C THR A 115 -12.49 15.65 19.09
N PHE A 116 -13.18 14.97 20.02
CA PHE A 116 -13.58 15.56 21.29
C PHE A 116 -12.37 15.89 22.17
N SER A 117 -11.42 14.96 22.27
CA SER A 117 -10.17 15.20 23.00
C SER A 117 -9.37 16.32 22.36
N PHE A 118 -9.25 16.34 21.02
CA PHE A 118 -8.54 17.41 20.31
C PHE A 118 -9.13 18.79 20.54
N TRP A 119 -10.46 18.92 20.59
CA TRP A 119 -11.13 20.18 20.91
C TRP A 119 -10.84 20.70 22.32
N SER A 120 -10.51 19.78 23.24
CA SER A 120 -10.26 20.07 24.65
C SER A 120 -8.79 20.38 24.94
N ILE A 121 -7.91 20.29 23.93
CA ILE A 121 -6.49 20.69 24.06
C ILE A 121 -6.41 22.22 23.92
N ASP A 122 -5.59 22.85 24.76
CA ASP A 122 -5.20 24.23 24.55
C ASP A 122 -4.26 24.31 23.34
N ARG A 123 -4.86 24.60 22.18
CA ARG A 123 -4.20 24.54 20.87
C ARG A 123 -3.37 25.81 20.70
N SER A 124 -2.08 25.71 21.06
CA SER A 124 -1.08 26.70 20.67
C SER A 124 -0.83 26.67 19.15
N SER A 125 0.11 27.49 18.67
CA SER A 125 0.50 27.58 17.25
C SER A 125 0.87 26.21 16.65
N THR A 126 0.63 26.04 15.34
CA THR A 126 0.94 24.83 14.58
C THR A 126 2.36 24.31 14.87
N SER A 127 2.47 23.08 15.36
CA SER A 127 3.74 22.38 15.57
C SER A 127 3.72 20.96 15.03
N MET A 128 4.86 20.52 14.47
CA MET A 128 5.09 19.14 14.08
C MET A 128 5.30 18.20 15.29
N ALA A 129 5.65 18.76 16.45
CA ALA A 129 5.81 18.04 17.71
C ALA A 129 4.62 18.26 18.67
N PHE A 130 3.42 18.42 18.10
CA PHE A 130 2.21 18.77 18.84
C PHE A 130 1.91 17.87 20.05
N ILE A 131 2.00 16.54 19.88
CA ILE A 131 1.72 15.59 20.97
C ILE A 131 2.75 15.73 22.10
N PRO A 132 4.08 15.65 21.86
CA PRO A 132 5.08 15.90 22.89
C PRO A 132 4.93 17.27 23.58
N GLU A 133 4.64 18.33 22.84
CA GLU A 133 4.54 19.69 23.40
C GLU A 133 3.33 19.89 24.31
N HIS A 134 2.25 19.13 24.12
CA HIS A 134 1.03 19.25 24.91
C HIS A 134 0.78 18.01 25.77
N ILE A 135 1.78 17.14 25.94
CA ILE A 135 1.62 15.82 26.57
C ILE A 135 1.17 15.95 28.03
N ASP A 136 1.52 17.03 28.71
CA ASP A 136 1.11 17.33 30.09
C ASP A 136 -0.43 17.51 30.23
N GLN A 137 -1.13 17.77 29.12
CA GLN A 137 -2.58 17.88 29.11
C GLN A 137 -3.22 16.51 28.94
N LEU A 138 -4.09 16.12 29.89
CA LEU A 138 -4.84 14.85 29.80
C LEU A 138 -5.58 14.66 28.46
N PRO A 139 -6.22 15.68 27.85
CA PRO A 139 -6.82 15.54 26.53
C PRO A 139 -5.83 15.11 25.44
N THR A 140 -4.58 15.58 25.47
CA THR A 140 -3.53 15.19 24.52
C THR A 140 -3.15 13.73 24.69
N LEU A 141 -3.01 13.25 25.94
CA LEU A 141 -2.76 11.84 26.21
C LEU A 141 -3.90 10.97 25.66
N VAL A 142 -5.16 11.30 25.97
CA VAL A 142 -6.32 10.53 25.48
C VAL A 142 -6.37 10.54 23.96
N TYR A 143 -6.14 11.69 23.33
CA TYR A 143 -6.11 11.84 21.87
C TYR A 143 -5.02 10.95 21.24
N GLY A 144 -3.78 11.07 21.71
CA GLY A 144 -2.63 10.33 21.19
C GLY A 144 -2.79 8.82 21.41
N THR A 145 -3.16 8.40 22.62
CA THR A 145 -3.38 6.99 22.95
C THR A 145 -4.54 6.41 22.15
N ALA A 146 -5.66 7.12 21.96
CA ALA A 146 -6.77 6.62 21.15
C ALA A 146 -6.36 6.37 19.70
N TYR A 147 -5.61 7.31 19.10
CA TYR A 147 -5.06 7.17 17.76
C TYR A 147 -4.11 5.98 17.65
N MET A 148 -3.10 5.91 18.53
CA MET A 148 -2.07 4.86 18.47
C MET A 148 -2.63 3.47 18.83
N ALA A 149 -3.57 3.37 19.78
CA ALA A 149 -4.24 2.11 20.10
C ALA A 149 -5.09 1.61 18.94
N ALA A 150 -5.82 2.50 18.25
CA ALA A 150 -6.58 2.14 17.05
C ALA A 150 -5.65 1.69 15.92
N ALA A 151 -4.56 2.42 15.67
CA ALA A 151 -3.54 2.03 14.69
C ALA A 151 -2.93 0.66 15.00
N ALA A 152 -2.56 0.42 16.27
CA ALA A 152 -2.04 -0.87 16.74
C ALA A 152 -3.04 -2.01 16.46
N GLY A 153 -4.30 -1.84 16.89
CA GLY A 153 -5.36 -2.84 16.68
C GLY A 153 -5.58 -3.18 15.20
N LEU A 154 -5.65 -2.16 14.34
CA LEU A 154 -5.80 -2.34 12.90
C LEU A 154 -4.62 -3.07 12.27
N MET A 155 -3.40 -2.70 12.64
CA MET A 155 -2.18 -3.26 12.06
C MET A 155 -1.92 -4.69 12.55
N PHE A 156 -2.16 -5.00 13.83
CA PHE A 156 -2.08 -6.36 14.33
C PHE A 156 -3.14 -7.27 13.72
N ASP A 157 -4.39 -6.83 13.62
CA ASP A 157 -5.45 -7.61 12.96
C ASP A 157 -5.12 -7.83 11.48
N THR A 158 -4.63 -6.81 10.78
CA THR A 158 -4.18 -6.93 9.39
C THR A 158 -3.05 -7.95 9.25
N SER A 159 -2.01 -7.86 10.08
CA SER A 159 -0.88 -8.77 10.07
C SER A 159 -1.30 -10.21 10.35
N TRP A 160 -2.11 -10.42 11.39
CA TRP A 160 -2.64 -11.73 11.76
C TRP A 160 -3.40 -12.39 10.63
N ARG A 161 -4.25 -11.63 9.93
CA ARG A 161 -5.07 -12.17 8.83
C ARG A 161 -4.26 -12.48 7.59
N ILE A 162 -3.28 -11.64 7.25
CA ILE A 162 -2.34 -11.95 6.17
C ILE A 162 -1.55 -13.23 6.51
N PHE A 163 -1.05 -13.33 7.74
CA PHE A 163 -0.29 -14.50 8.20
C PHE A 163 -1.12 -15.79 8.10
N ARG A 164 -2.38 -15.77 8.53
CA ARG A 164 -3.30 -16.90 8.35
C ARG A 164 -3.52 -17.26 6.89
N GLY A 165 -3.80 -16.27 6.03
CA GLY A 165 -3.98 -16.50 4.59
C GLY A 165 -2.73 -17.05 3.89
N LEU A 166 -1.54 -16.66 4.36
CA LEU A 166 -0.26 -17.22 3.88
C LEU A 166 -0.07 -18.68 4.28
N ARG A 167 -0.56 -19.11 5.45
CA ARG A 167 -0.48 -20.49 5.92
C ARG A 167 -1.46 -21.42 5.21
N GLU A 168 -2.68 -20.96 5.00
CA GLU A 168 -3.78 -21.76 4.44
C GLU A 168 -3.59 -22.03 2.94
N ASP A 169 -3.01 -21.08 2.18
CA ASP A 169 -3.00 -21.14 0.72
C ASP A 169 -1.60 -21.41 0.12
N ARG A 170 -1.23 -22.70 0.12
CA ARG A 170 0.08 -23.17 -0.36
C ARG A 170 0.29 -23.06 -1.89
N ARG A 171 -0.69 -22.61 -2.68
CA ARG A 171 -0.59 -22.54 -4.16
C ARG A 171 -0.44 -21.13 -4.73
N ARG A 172 -0.34 -20.09 -3.88
CA ARG A 172 -0.14 -18.71 -4.38
C ARG A 172 1.19 -18.55 -5.12
N ARG A 173 1.13 -17.87 -6.28
CA ARG A 173 2.34 -17.48 -7.05
C ARG A 173 3.35 -16.77 -6.14
N THR A 174 4.64 -17.05 -6.31
CA THR A 174 5.75 -16.52 -5.48
C THR A 174 5.68 -15.01 -5.28
N ARG A 175 5.34 -14.24 -6.32
CA ARG A 175 5.21 -12.78 -6.23
C ARG A 175 4.13 -12.30 -5.25
N VAL A 176 2.99 -12.98 -5.24
CA VAL A 176 1.88 -12.65 -4.33
C VAL A 176 2.27 -12.97 -2.89
N ARG A 177 2.99 -14.08 -2.67
CA ARG A 177 3.52 -14.43 -1.35
C ARG A 177 4.50 -13.40 -0.83
N VAL A 178 5.51 -13.04 -1.62
CA VAL A 178 6.49 -12.02 -1.24
C VAL A 178 5.79 -10.71 -0.87
N ALA A 179 4.83 -10.28 -1.69
CA ALA A 179 4.07 -9.07 -1.41
C ALA A 179 3.29 -9.13 -0.10
N LEU A 180 2.57 -10.23 0.15
CA LEU A 180 1.84 -10.44 1.40
C LEU A 180 2.77 -10.53 2.61
N THR A 181 3.94 -11.18 2.49
CA THR A 181 4.94 -11.24 3.56
C THR A 181 5.45 -9.85 3.91
N LEU A 182 5.78 -9.02 2.91
CA LEU A 182 6.21 -7.64 3.13
C LEU A 182 5.13 -6.83 3.85
N MET A 183 3.86 -6.98 3.44
CA MET A 183 2.73 -6.32 4.10
C MET A 183 2.54 -6.81 5.54
N CYS A 184 2.70 -8.11 5.79
CA CYS A 184 2.56 -8.70 7.13
C CYS A 184 3.63 -8.18 8.09
N VAL A 185 4.90 -8.22 7.68
CA VAL A 185 6.02 -7.69 8.47
C VAL A 185 5.87 -6.19 8.66
N GLY A 186 5.48 -5.46 7.61
CA GLY A 186 5.25 -4.02 7.66
C GLY A 186 4.16 -3.65 8.67
N ALA A 187 2.99 -4.30 8.57
CA ALA A 187 1.88 -4.10 9.51
C ALA A 187 2.29 -4.48 10.94
N LEU A 188 2.98 -5.60 11.15
CA LEU A 188 3.44 -5.99 12.48
C LEU A 188 4.37 -4.93 13.10
N SER A 189 5.33 -4.42 12.32
CA SER A 189 6.26 -3.37 12.74
C SER A 189 5.52 -2.09 13.14
N MET A 190 4.55 -1.66 12.33
CA MET A 190 3.72 -0.48 12.64
C MET A 190 2.87 -0.69 13.90
N GLY A 191 2.32 -1.89 14.09
CA GLY A 191 1.56 -2.23 15.29
C GLY A 191 2.41 -2.17 16.55
N ILE A 192 3.62 -2.74 16.52
CA ILE A 192 4.58 -2.67 17.63
C ILE A 192 4.98 -1.21 17.90
N ALA A 193 5.30 -0.44 16.85
CA ALA A 193 5.64 0.97 16.99
C ALA A 193 4.53 1.77 17.68
N SER A 194 3.27 1.52 17.29
CA SER A 194 2.12 2.21 17.87
C SER A 194 1.93 1.86 19.35
N VAL A 195 2.19 0.61 19.75
CA VAL A 195 2.19 0.21 21.17
C VAL A 195 3.32 0.87 21.95
N VAL A 196 4.52 0.93 21.37
CA VAL A 196 5.67 1.63 21.98
C VAL A 196 5.33 3.09 22.20
N GLU A 197 4.69 3.76 21.24
CA GLU A 197 4.27 5.15 21.39
C GLU A 197 3.24 5.33 22.51
N CYS A 198 2.27 4.41 22.65
CA CYS A 198 1.33 4.45 23.78
C CYS A 198 2.05 4.40 25.13
N PHE A 199 3.07 3.54 25.25
CA PHE A 199 3.87 3.46 26.47
C PHE A 199 4.71 4.72 26.68
N TYR A 200 5.32 5.25 25.63
CA TYR A 200 6.04 6.53 25.68
C TYR A 200 5.12 7.65 26.19
N MET A 201 3.96 7.86 25.56
CA MET A 201 3.01 8.93 25.94
C MET A 201 2.54 8.78 27.39
N ALA A 202 2.20 7.56 27.82
CA ALA A 202 1.77 7.31 29.20
C ALA A 202 2.90 7.54 30.22
N ALA A 203 4.12 7.12 29.89
CA ALA A 203 5.29 7.29 30.73
C ALA A 203 5.69 8.77 30.87
N ASP A 204 5.66 9.50 29.77
CA ASP A 204 5.97 10.93 29.69
C ASP A 204 4.93 11.74 30.49
N HIS A 205 3.64 11.50 30.27
CA HIS A 205 2.55 12.19 30.98
C HIS A 205 2.54 11.93 32.50
N LEU A 206 2.80 10.69 32.92
CA LEU A 206 2.79 10.33 34.35
C LEU A 206 4.12 10.64 35.06
N HIS A 207 5.13 11.08 34.31
CA HIS A 207 6.51 11.26 34.80
C HIS A 207 7.02 10.00 35.56
N ALA A 208 6.57 8.81 35.14
CA ALA A 208 6.60 7.60 35.97
C ALA A 208 7.81 6.68 35.74
N THR A 209 8.68 6.99 34.77
CA THR A 209 9.80 6.10 34.37
C THR A 209 11.13 6.83 34.28
N ASP A 210 12.21 6.05 34.37
CA ASP A 210 13.57 6.50 34.09
C ASP A 210 13.66 7.24 32.74
N GLY A 211 14.37 8.38 32.69
CA GLY A 211 14.55 9.17 31.48
C GLY A 211 15.15 8.35 30.33
N ALA A 212 15.93 7.30 30.65
CA ALA A 212 16.43 6.36 29.65
C ALA A 212 15.32 5.61 28.90
N PHE A 213 14.23 5.22 29.59
CA PHE A 213 13.10 4.54 28.96
C PHE A 213 12.36 5.46 27.98
N ILE A 214 12.12 6.72 28.37
CA ILE A 214 11.47 7.73 27.54
C ILE A 214 12.28 7.98 26.26
N VAL A 215 13.60 8.18 26.39
CA VAL A 215 14.49 8.40 25.24
C VAL A 215 14.50 7.21 24.28
N VAL A 216 14.61 5.98 24.80
CA VAL A 216 14.65 4.77 23.97
C VAL A 216 13.32 4.53 23.25
N THR A 217 12.20 4.66 23.95
CA THR A 217 10.86 4.44 23.37
C THR A 217 10.54 5.49 22.30
N HIS A 218 10.82 6.77 22.56
CA HIS A 218 10.66 7.84 21.59
C HIS A 218 11.55 7.64 20.35
N ALA A 219 12.81 7.25 20.54
CA ALA A 219 13.74 7.00 19.43
C ALA A 219 13.38 5.76 18.60
N ALA A 220 12.73 4.75 19.19
CA ALA A 220 12.35 3.51 18.53
C ALA A 220 11.13 3.67 17.60
N PHE A 221 10.21 4.59 17.91
CA PHE A 221 8.96 4.78 17.17
C PHE A 221 9.20 5.05 15.68
N GLY A 222 9.98 6.08 15.36
CA GLY A 222 10.22 6.54 13.98
C GLY A 222 10.75 5.42 13.07
N PRO A 223 11.87 4.75 13.41
CA PRO A 223 12.41 3.64 12.64
C PRO A 223 11.42 2.49 12.46
N LEU A 224 10.70 2.06 13.51
CA LEU A 224 9.76 0.93 13.43
C LEU A 224 8.53 1.28 12.59
N TYR A 225 7.95 2.46 12.82
CA TYR A 225 6.72 2.89 12.15
C TYR A 225 6.98 3.17 10.67
N LEU A 226 8.00 3.95 10.35
CA LEU A 226 8.29 4.34 8.97
C LEU A 226 8.74 3.13 8.15
N SER A 227 9.69 2.32 8.64
CA SER A 227 10.11 1.13 7.91
C SER A 227 8.95 0.17 7.68
N GLY A 228 8.07 0.01 8.68
CA GLY A 228 6.85 -0.78 8.56
C GLY A 228 5.92 -0.24 7.47
N ALA A 229 5.68 1.07 7.44
CA ALA A 229 4.89 1.73 6.41
C ALA A 229 5.51 1.57 5.00
N GLY A 230 6.83 1.66 4.89
CA GLY A 230 7.57 1.42 3.64
C GLY A 230 7.41 0.00 3.13
N LEU A 231 7.61 -1.02 3.97
CA LEU A 231 7.42 -2.43 3.62
C LEU A 231 5.98 -2.70 3.16
N LEU A 232 5.00 -2.14 3.87
CA LEU A 232 3.60 -2.26 3.53
C LEU A 232 3.28 -1.60 2.18
N ALA A 233 3.81 -0.41 1.91
CA ALA A 233 3.64 0.28 0.64
C ALA A 233 4.28 -0.49 -0.54
N VAL A 234 5.49 -1.04 -0.35
CA VAL A 234 6.16 -1.87 -1.36
C VAL A 234 5.36 -3.15 -1.64
N GLY A 235 4.87 -3.82 -0.60
CA GLY A 235 4.01 -4.99 -0.78
C GLY A 235 2.73 -4.68 -1.57
N LEU A 236 2.08 -3.55 -1.25
CA LEU A 236 0.93 -3.06 -2.02
C LEU A 236 1.26 -2.76 -3.48
N LEU A 237 2.42 -2.15 -3.73
CA LEU A 237 2.89 -1.87 -5.08
C LEU A 237 3.10 -3.15 -5.88
N VAL A 238 3.74 -4.17 -5.29
CA VAL A 238 3.96 -5.46 -5.96
C VAL A 238 2.63 -6.12 -6.32
N LEU A 239 1.61 -6.05 -5.44
CA LEU A 239 0.26 -6.57 -5.74
C LEU A 239 -0.41 -5.77 -6.86
N ALA A 240 -0.38 -4.44 -6.79
CA ALA A 240 -0.99 -3.56 -7.77
C ALA A 240 -0.33 -3.73 -9.16
N ALA A 241 1.00 -3.73 -9.22
CA ALA A 241 1.78 -3.96 -10.43
C ALA A 241 1.50 -5.35 -11.00
N SER A 242 1.45 -6.39 -10.16
CA SER A 242 1.12 -7.75 -10.62
C SER A 242 -0.29 -7.84 -11.20
N ALA A 243 -1.26 -7.12 -10.64
CA ALA A 243 -2.62 -7.06 -11.17
C ALA A 243 -2.67 -6.29 -12.50
N ALA A 244 -1.98 -5.15 -12.59
CA ALA A 244 -1.89 -4.33 -13.80
C ALA A 244 -1.24 -5.11 -14.95
N ILE A 245 -0.12 -5.79 -14.68
CA ILE A 245 0.58 -6.63 -15.66
C ILE A 245 -0.35 -7.70 -16.24
N ARG A 246 -1.16 -8.34 -15.40
CA ARG A 246 -2.15 -9.34 -15.86
C ARG A 246 -3.27 -8.70 -16.66
N ARG A 247 -3.88 -7.62 -16.15
CA ARG A 247 -5.02 -6.95 -16.81
C ARG A 247 -4.65 -6.42 -18.19
N TRP A 248 -3.43 -5.92 -18.35
CA TRP A 248 -2.99 -5.30 -19.59
C TRP A 248 -2.31 -6.30 -20.54
N HIS A 249 -2.28 -7.58 -20.16
CA HIS A 249 -1.57 -8.63 -20.92
C HIS A 249 -0.14 -8.23 -21.26
N LEU A 250 0.54 -7.46 -20.40
CA LEU A 250 1.86 -6.89 -20.71
C LEU A 250 2.90 -7.97 -20.98
N GLY A 251 2.77 -9.14 -20.34
CA GLY A 251 3.59 -10.29 -20.65
C GLY A 251 3.37 -10.76 -22.09
N ASP A 252 2.11 -10.98 -22.47
CA ASP A 252 1.76 -11.49 -23.80
C ASP A 252 2.16 -10.49 -24.88
N ARG A 253 1.92 -9.19 -24.65
CA ARG A 253 2.36 -8.08 -25.51
C ARG A 253 3.88 -8.01 -25.64
N PHE A 254 4.63 -8.20 -24.55
CA PHE A 254 6.09 -8.19 -24.59
C PHE A 254 6.65 -9.34 -25.44
N TYR A 255 6.13 -10.56 -25.26
CA TYR A 255 6.54 -11.70 -26.07
C TYR A 255 6.12 -11.55 -27.53
N LEU A 256 4.91 -11.06 -27.78
CA LEU A 256 4.41 -10.76 -29.13
C LEU A 256 5.32 -9.76 -29.84
N GLY A 257 5.67 -8.66 -29.17
CA GLY A 257 6.54 -7.64 -29.75
C GLY A 257 7.96 -8.14 -30.03
N ARG A 258 8.53 -8.98 -29.15
CA ARG A 258 9.85 -9.58 -29.43
C ARG A 258 9.82 -10.55 -30.59
N LEU A 259 8.77 -11.37 -30.68
CA LEU A 259 8.63 -12.39 -31.71
C LEU A 259 8.41 -11.74 -33.08
N MET A 260 7.61 -10.68 -33.14
CA MET A 260 7.46 -9.85 -34.35
C MET A 260 8.73 -9.07 -34.71
N ALA A 261 9.45 -8.53 -33.71
CA ALA A 261 10.72 -7.84 -33.96
C ALA A 261 11.77 -8.77 -34.58
N LEU A 262 11.84 -10.02 -34.11
CA LEU A 262 12.75 -11.03 -34.68
C LEU A 262 12.34 -11.44 -36.09
N ARG A 263 11.03 -11.55 -36.37
CA ARG A 263 10.53 -11.94 -37.69
C ARG A 263 10.72 -10.84 -38.74
N GLN A 264 10.54 -9.58 -38.35
CA GLN A 264 10.58 -8.43 -39.26
C GLN A 264 11.93 -7.70 -39.24
N ASP A 265 12.92 -8.23 -38.50
CA ASP A 265 14.22 -7.61 -38.22
C ASP A 265 14.11 -6.13 -37.80
N SER A 266 13.04 -5.79 -37.09
CA SER A 266 12.67 -4.42 -36.76
C SER A 266 12.02 -4.33 -35.39
N MET A 267 12.79 -3.82 -34.42
CA MET A 267 12.31 -3.56 -33.06
C MET A 267 11.14 -2.57 -33.03
N ARG A 268 11.10 -1.61 -33.96
CA ARG A 268 10.00 -0.62 -34.04
C ARG A 268 8.69 -1.29 -34.44
N ALA A 269 8.76 -2.18 -35.44
CA ALA A 269 7.58 -2.88 -35.94
C ALA A 269 7.04 -3.91 -34.93
N GLY A 270 7.93 -4.57 -34.18
CA GLY A 270 7.52 -5.41 -33.04
C GLY A 270 6.84 -4.61 -31.93
N LEU A 271 7.36 -3.42 -31.60
CA LEU A 271 6.76 -2.56 -30.57
C LEU A 271 5.38 -2.03 -30.99
N THR A 272 5.20 -1.65 -32.25
CA THR A 272 3.89 -1.18 -32.74
C THR A 272 2.85 -2.28 -32.64
N VAL A 273 3.16 -3.51 -33.08
CA VAL A 273 2.23 -4.64 -32.96
C VAL A 273 1.87 -4.91 -31.49
N ALA A 274 2.86 -4.94 -30.59
CA ALA A 274 2.62 -5.15 -29.16
C ALA A 274 1.71 -4.09 -28.50
N VAL A 275 1.82 -2.83 -28.94
CA VAL A 275 1.04 -1.71 -28.38
C VAL A 275 -0.38 -1.68 -28.96
N TYR A 276 -0.54 -1.89 -30.27
CA TYR A 276 -1.84 -1.80 -30.95
C TYR A 276 -2.63 -3.11 -30.97
N SER A 277 -2.03 -4.21 -30.53
CA SER A 277 -2.71 -5.50 -30.41
C SER A 277 -3.98 -5.40 -29.56
N SER A 278 -5.08 -5.84 -30.16
CA SER A 278 -6.41 -5.87 -29.53
C SER A 278 -6.59 -7.15 -28.71
N ASN A 279 -6.02 -8.26 -29.19
CA ASN A 279 -6.01 -9.55 -28.51
C ASN A 279 -4.60 -10.16 -28.50
N PRO A 280 -3.72 -9.69 -27.60
CA PRO A 280 -2.30 -10.06 -27.62
C PRO A 280 -2.05 -11.54 -27.32
N ARG A 281 -3.01 -12.25 -26.72
CA ARG A 281 -2.86 -13.68 -26.46
C ARG A 281 -3.13 -14.52 -27.71
N SER A 282 -4.17 -14.19 -28.48
CA SER A 282 -4.45 -14.85 -29.77
C SER A 282 -3.36 -14.54 -30.78
N GLU A 283 -3.00 -13.26 -30.90
CA GLU A 283 -1.97 -12.81 -31.84
C GLU A 283 -0.59 -13.41 -31.49
N LEU A 284 -0.27 -13.58 -30.19
CA LEU A 284 0.95 -14.29 -29.78
C LEU A 284 0.92 -15.78 -30.17
N TYR A 285 -0.23 -16.44 -30.02
CA TYR A 285 -0.39 -17.85 -30.40
C TYR A 285 -0.25 -18.04 -31.91
N GLU A 286 -0.87 -17.17 -32.71
CA GLU A 286 -0.73 -17.16 -34.17
C GLU A 286 0.71 -16.88 -34.60
N ALA A 287 1.38 -15.93 -33.94
CA ALA A 287 2.77 -15.61 -34.23
C ALA A 287 3.72 -16.77 -33.90
N MET A 288 3.42 -17.52 -32.83
CA MET A 288 4.13 -18.74 -32.46
C MET A 288 3.98 -19.82 -33.55
N ILE A 289 2.75 -20.11 -33.99
CA ILE A 289 2.49 -21.07 -35.08
C ILE A 289 3.21 -20.66 -36.36
N ALA A 290 3.07 -19.40 -36.77
CA ALA A 290 3.72 -18.90 -37.99
C ALA A 290 5.26 -19.00 -37.95
N THR A 291 5.85 -18.95 -36.75
CA THR A 291 7.29 -19.12 -36.56
C THR A 291 7.70 -20.58 -36.68
N TYR A 292 6.93 -21.50 -36.10
CA TYR A 292 7.15 -22.93 -36.26
C TYR A 292 6.99 -23.39 -37.71
N ASP A 293 5.98 -22.88 -38.42
CA ASP A 293 5.76 -23.19 -39.83
C ASP A 293 6.93 -22.73 -40.71
N ALA A 294 7.51 -21.57 -40.40
CA ALA A 294 8.67 -21.04 -41.13
C ALA A 294 9.96 -21.83 -40.85
N GLU A 295 10.14 -22.32 -39.62
CA GLU A 295 11.23 -23.24 -39.29
C GLU A 295 11.07 -24.59 -40.01
N ALA A 296 9.86 -25.16 -40.02
CA ALA A 296 9.57 -26.43 -40.68
C ALA A 296 9.78 -26.38 -42.21
N ARG A 297 9.67 -25.19 -42.82
CA ARG A 297 9.95 -24.94 -44.23
C ARG A 297 11.41 -24.62 -44.54
N GLU A 298 12.28 -24.58 -43.52
CA GLU A 298 13.67 -24.12 -43.60
C GLU A 298 13.81 -22.65 -44.07
N ASP A 299 12.74 -21.87 -44.03
CA ASP A 299 12.73 -20.45 -44.42
C ASP A 299 13.55 -19.58 -43.45
N ILE A 300 13.77 -20.06 -42.22
CA ILE A 300 14.52 -19.35 -41.19
C ILE A 300 15.45 -20.32 -40.44
N PRO A 301 16.74 -20.02 -40.28
CA PRO A 301 17.68 -20.88 -39.55
C PRO A 301 17.31 -21.00 -38.07
N THR A 302 17.53 -22.18 -37.48
CA THR A 302 17.33 -22.45 -36.05
C THR A 302 18.20 -21.54 -35.19
N CYS A 303 17.60 -20.88 -34.20
CA CYS A 303 18.29 -19.92 -33.34
C CYS A 303 18.10 -20.28 -31.86
N PRO A 304 19.17 -20.59 -31.09
CA PRO A 304 19.05 -21.00 -29.68
C PRO A 304 18.36 -19.96 -28.78
N LYS A 305 18.43 -18.68 -29.14
CA LYS A 305 17.74 -17.60 -28.42
C LYS A 305 16.23 -17.60 -28.70
N ARG A 306 15.81 -18.01 -29.90
CA ARG A 306 14.42 -18.14 -30.30
C ARG A 306 13.80 -19.36 -29.65
N ASP A 307 14.48 -20.50 -29.63
CA ASP A 307 13.96 -21.73 -28.99
C ASP A 307 13.64 -21.51 -27.51
N LYS A 308 14.53 -20.85 -26.77
CA LYS A 308 14.27 -20.44 -25.37
C LYS A 308 13.07 -19.51 -25.24
N MET A 309 12.86 -18.64 -26.23
CA MET A 309 11.72 -17.74 -26.24
C MET A 309 10.43 -18.49 -26.57
N MET A 310 10.45 -19.43 -27.52
CA MET A 310 9.33 -20.28 -27.89
C MET A 310 8.90 -21.16 -26.72
N GLN A 311 9.84 -21.84 -26.04
CA GLN A 311 9.57 -22.58 -24.80
C GLN A 311 8.95 -21.69 -23.70
N ALA A 312 9.42 -20.44 -23.58
CA ALA A 312 8.85 -19.49 -22.63
C ALA A 312 7.44 -19.02 -23.02
N VAL A 313 7.09 -19.02 -24.31
CA VAL A 313 5.75 -18.71 -24.82
C VAL A 313 4.82 -19.92 -24.64
N GLU A 314 5.25 -21.13 -25.00
CA GLU A 314 4.52 -22.39 -24.80
C GLU A 314 4.14 -22.61 -23.34
N GLY A 315 5.08 -22.43 -22.42
CA GLY A 315 4.82 -22.56 -20.99
C GLY A 315 3.77 -21.57 -20.43
N ARG A 316 3.34 -20.56 -21.21
CA ARG A 316 2.22 -19.67 -20.86
C ARG A 316 0.86 -20.17 -21.35
N PHE A 317 0.85 -21.06 -22.34
CA PHE A 317 -0.37 -21.72 -22.83
C PHE A 317 -0.66 -23.01 -22.06
N ASP A 318 0.36 -23.65 -21.49
CA ASP A 318 0.23 -24.86 -20.66
C ASP A 318 -0.20 -24.60 -19.19
N SER A 319 -0.26 -23.33 -18.75
CA SER A 319 -0.52 -22.89 -17.37
C SER A 319 -1.88 -22.20 -17.17
#